data_AF-A0A942F934-F1
#
_entry.id   AF-A0A942F934-F1
#
_cell.length_a   1.000
_cell.length_b   1.000
_cell.length_c   1.000
_cell.angle_alpha   90.00
_cell.angle_beta   90.00
_cell.angle_gamma   90.00
#
_symmetry.space_group_name_H-M   'P 1'
#
loop_
_entity.id
_entity.type
_entity.pdbx_description
1 polymer ?
#
loop_
_entity_poly.entity_id
_entity_poly.type
_entity_poly.pdbx_seq_one_letter_code
_entity_poly.pdbx_strand_id
1 'polypeptide(L)' 'LFAWTEADFRARLAGSAIYRIGFERWLRNLAVGLGNAPTSPAVVVALKGRADHPSSLVREHVAWALARHGAG' A
#
# COMPACT_ATOMS: atom_id res chain seq x y z
N LEU A 1 -3.34 3.08 -7.93
CA LEU A 1 -1.94 2.86 -7.48
C LEU A 1 -1.83 1.68 -6.52
N PHE A 2 -2.53 1.69 -5.38
CA PHE A 2 -2.39 0.62 -4.37
C PHE A 2 -2.76 -0.80 -4.85
N ALA A 3 -3.65 -0.89 -5.85
CA ALA A 3 -4.01 -2.14 -6.52
C ALA A 3 -3.01 -2.62 -7.58
N TRP A 4 -1.96 -1.83 -7.90
CA TRP A 4 -0.96 -2.23 -8.91
C TRP A 4 -0.22 -3.48 -8.50
N THR A 5 0.02 -4.36 -9.46
CA THR A 5 0.91 -5.50 -9.30
C THR A 5 2.38 -5.06 -9.36
N GLU A 6 3.29 -5.98 -9.03
CA GLU A 6 4.73 -5.72 -9.22
C GLU A 6 5.07 -5.49 -10.70
N ALA A 7 4.38 -6.19 -11.62
CA ALA A 7 4.55 -5.98 -13.05
C ALA A 7 4.14 -4.57 -13.47
N ASP A 8 3.00 -4.06 -12.98
CA ASP A 8 2.57 -2.67 -13.23
C ASP A 8 3.59 -1.66 -12.70
N PHE A 9 4.10 -1.88 -11.48
CA PHE A 9 5.15 -1.05 -10.89
C PHE A 9 6.40 -1.03 -11.76
N ARG A 10 6.88 -2.19 -12.21
CA ARG A 10 8.06 -2.30 -13.07
C ARG A 10 7.86 -1.60 -14.39
N ALA A 11 6.74 -1.85 -15.07
CA ALA A 11 6.43 -1.27 -16.37
C ALA A 11 6.30 0.26 -16.29
N ARG A 12 5.68 0.80 -15.23
CA ARG A 12 5.36 2.23 -15.14
C ARG A 12 6.44 3.07 -14.46
N LEU A 13 7.26 2.49 -13.59
CA LEU A 13 8.26 3.22 -12.83
C LEU A 13 9.71 2.92 -13.24
N ALA A 14 9.97 2.03 -14.20
CA ALA A 14 11.32 1.76 -14.71
C ALA A 14 12.08 3.07 -15.02
N GLY A 15 13.35 3.14 -14.57
CA GLY A 15 14.21 4.32 -14.74
C GLY A 15 13.93 5.50 -13.80
N SER A 16 12.82 5.50 -13.05
CA SER A 16 12.55 6.54 -12.05
C SER A 16 13.35 6.36 -10.75
N ALA A 17 13.42 7.41 -9.94
CA ALA A 17 13.96 7.31 -8.58
C ALA A 17 13.14 6.36 -7.69
N ILE A 18 11.82 6.31 -7.89
CA ILE A 18 10.91 5.43 -7.12
C ILE A 18 11.20 3.96 -7.42
N TYR A 19 11.63 3.61 -8.63
CA TYR A 19 12.01 2.22 -8.94
C TYR A 19 13.06 1.67 -7.99
N ARG A 20 14.01 2.51 -7.56
CA ARG A 20 15.14 2.12 -6.73
C ARG A 20 14.75 1.66 -5.33
N ILE A 21 13.60 2.10 -4.81
CA ILE A 21 13.12 1.66 -3.49
C ILE A 21 12.43 0.29 -3.54
N GLY A 22 12.06 -0.17 -4.74
CA GLY A 22 11.36 -1.43 -4.95
C GLY A 22 9.88 -1.41 -4.58
N PHE A 23 9.18 -2.44 -5.05
CA PHE A 23 7.72 -2.53 -4.99
C PHE A 23 7.17 -2.62 -3.57
N GLU A 24 7.79 -3.41 -2.69
CA GLU A 24 7.31 -3.56 -1.31
C GLU A 24 7.38 -2.26 -0.50
N ARG A 25 8.51 -1.54 -0.58
CA ARG A 25 8.66 -0.25 0.12
C ARG A 25 7.73 0.80 -0.46
N TRP A 26 7.47 0.74 -1.77
CA TRP A 26 6.48 1.58 -2.42
C TRP A 26 5.05 1.30 -1.91
N LEU A 27 4.63 0.03 -1.84
CA LEU A 27 3.35 -0.35 -1.24
C LEU A 27 3.25 0.07 0.22
N ARG A 28 4.30 -0.13 1.03
CA ARG A 28 4.34 0.34 2.41
C ARG A 28 4.10 1.85 2.50
N ASN A 29 4.75 2.64 1.65
CA ASN A 29 4.57 4.10 1.65
C ASN A 29 3.14 4.50 1.26
N LEU A 30 2.53 3.79 0.32
CA LEU A 30 1.12 4.00 -0.03
C LEU A 30 0.18 3.64 1.12
N ALA A 31 0.43 2.55 1.86
CA ALA A 31 -0.35 2.17 3.03
C ALA A 31 -0.29 3.25 4.11
N VAL A 32 0.91 3.81 4.37
CA VAL A 32 1.09 4.96 5.28
C VAL A 32 0.29 6.17 4.80
N GLY A 33 0.38 6.51 3.52
CA GLY A 33 -0.37 7.62 2.92
C GLY A 33 -1.88 7.45 3.07
N LEU A 34 -2.39 6.24 2.85
CA LEU A 34 -3.82 5.90 3.02
C LEU A 34 -4.25 6.01 4.47
N GLY A 35 -3.46 5.50 5.43
CA GLY A 35 -3.75 5.65 6.86
C GLY A 35 -3.80 7.10 7.33
N ASN A 36 -3.05 8.00 6.68
CA ASN A 36 -3.07 9.44 6.97
C ASN A 36 -4.21 10.19 6.26
N ALA A 37 -4.89 9.58 5.29
CA ALA A 37 -5.99 10.20 4.57
C ALA A 37 -7.29 10.22 5.40
N PRO A 38 -8.27 11.07 5.07
CA PRO A 38 -9.61 10.97 5.63
C PRO A 38 -10.23 9.59 5.38
N THR A 39 -10.96 9.09 6.37
CA THR A 39 -11.65 7.79 6.24
C THR A 39 -12.69 7.86 5.13
N SER A 40 -12.62 6.89 4.22
CA SER A 40 -13.66 6.64 3.22
C SER A 40 -13.77 5.14 2.94
N PRO A 41 -14.94 4.66 2.47
CA PRO A 41 -15.10 3.25 2.11
C PRO A 41 -14.05 2.78 1.10
N ALA A 42 -13.69 3.63 0.13
CA ALA A 42 -12.68 3.32 -0.88
C ALA A 42 -11.29 3.10 -0.28
N VAL A 43 -10.89 3.91 0.72
CA VAL A 43 -9.61 3.75 1.43
C VAL A 43 -9.59 2.43 2.19
N VAL A 44 -10.65 2.13 2.95
CA VAL A 44 -10.74 0.88 3.74
C VAL A 44 -10.74 -0.35 2.83
N VAL A 45 -11.49 -0.32 1.73
CA VAL A 45 -11.51 -1.41 0.74
C VAL A 45 -10.13 -1.62 0.11
N ALA A 46 -9.45 -0.53 -0.27
CA ALA A 46 -8.10 -0.63 -0.84
C ALA A 46 -7.12 -1.25 0.14
N LEU A 47 -7.16 -0.86 1.42
CA LEU A 47 -6.33 -1.43 2.48
C LEU A 47 -6.63 -2.91 2.71
N LYS A 48 -7.92 -3.29 2.84
CA LYS A 48 -8.32 -4.70 3.00
C LYS A 48 -7.87 -5.60 1.85
N GLY A 49 -7.85 -5.08 0.62
CA GLY A 49 -7.32 -5.81 -0.54
C GLY A 49 -5.84 -6.19 -0.46
N ARG A 50 -5.11 -5.71 0.56
CA ARG A 50 -3.69 -6.02 0.80
C ARG A 50 -3.41 -6.58 2.20
N ALA A 51 -4.44 -6.91 3.00
CA ALA A 51 -4.28 -7.42 4.36
C ALA A 51 -3.43 -8.71 4.41
N ASP A 52 -3.58 -9.58 3.40
CA ASP A 52 -2.89 -10.87 3.31
C ASP A 52 -1.66 -10.85 2.39
N HIS A 53 -1.09 -9.68 2.11
CA HIS A 53 0.09 -9.58 1.24
C HIS A 53 1.26 -10.44 1.76
N PRO A 54 2.06 -11.13 0.91
CA PRO A 54 3.12 -12.04 1.38
C PRO A 54 4.22 -11.36 2.20
N SER A 55 4.54 -10.11 1.89
CA SER A 55 5.51 -9.30 2.66
C SER A 55 4.93 -8.88 4.01
N SER A 56 5.59 -9.27 5.12
CA SER A 56 5.23 -8.87 6.49
C SER A 56 5.25 -7.35 6.67
N LEU A 57 6.22 -6.67 6.04
CA LEU A 57 6.33 -5.22 6.06
C LEU A 57 5.06 -4.55 5.54
N VAL A 58 4.51 -5.05 4.44
CA VAL A 58 3.27 -4.50 3.85
C VAL A 58 2.09 -4.79 4.77
N ARG A 59 1.95 -6.02 5.30
CA ARG A 59 0.85 -6.38 6.20
C ARG A 59 0.81 -5.52 7.46
N GLU A 60 1.97 -5.31 8.09
CA GLU A 60 2.09 -4.48 9.29
C GLU A 60 1.57 -3.06 9.06
N HIS A 61 1.95 -2.44 7.94
CA HIS A 61 1.54 -1.07 7.63
C HIS A 61 0.09 -0.98 7.15
N VAL A 62 -0.43 -2.02 6.50
CA VAL A 62 -1.86 -2.13 6.16
C VAL A 62 -2.70 -2.25 7.43
N ALA A 63 -2.30 -3.11 8.37
CA ALA A 63 -2.98 -3.26 9.66
C ALA A 63 -2.98 -1.95 10.46
N TRP A 64 -1.83 -1.27 10.53
CA TRP A 64 -1.74 0.05 11.15
C TRP A 64 -2.69 1.07 10.50
N ALA A 65 -2.75 1.11 9.15
CA ALA A 65 -3.62 2.02 8.44
C ALA A 65 -5.12 1.70 8.68
N LEU A 66 -5.49 0.42 8.68
CA LEU A 66 -6.86 -0.02 9.00
C LEU A 66 -7.26 0.37 10.43
N ALA A 67 -6.37 0.22 11.40
CA ALA A 67 -6.62 0.63 12.78
C ALA A 67 -6.90 2.15 12.89
N ARG A 68 -6.20 2.99 12.11
CA ARG A 68 -6.46 4.44 12.06
C ARG A 68 -7.83 4.80 11.51
N HIS A 69 -8.40 3.94 10.68
CA HIS A 69 -9.76 4.10 10.17
C HIS A 69 -10.83 3.41 11.04
N GLY A 70 -10.46 2.82 12.18
CA GLY A 70 -11.38 2.06 13.02
C GLY A 70 -11.85 0.75 12.38
N ALA A 71 -11.06 0.19 11.45
CA ALA A 71 -11.37 -1.00 10.66
C ALA A 71 -10.31 -2.10 10.77
N GLY A 72 -9.51 -2.06 11.84
CA GLY A 72 -8.48 -3.04 12.18
C GLY A 72 -9.03 -4.28 12.88
#